data_AF-A0A928MF35-F1
#
_entry.id   AF-A0A928MF35-F1
#
_cell.length_a   1.000
_cell.length_b   1.000
_cell.length_c   1.000
_cell.angle_alpha   90.00
_cell.angle_beta   90.00
_cell.angle_gamma   90.00
#
_symmetry.space_group_name_H-M   'P 1'
#
loop_
_entity.id
_entity.type
_entity.pdbx_description
1 polymer ?
#
loop_
_entity_poly.entity_id
_entity_poly.type
_entity_poly.pdbx_seq_one_letter_code
_entity_poly.pdbx_strand_id
1 'polypeptide(L)'
;MKKFRRRFFSALLALCLMCALLPPTSALNTNDANFPDVKSSDWFYEDLNRMYKLGIVHGHTDGYFRPDDPITRGQFITLLGIYEGMFTLTPSKGIHWAEVYWNTLNEARVLEKTSSTVGTYGQLMEPVFPLTFDSLEKPITRKEMSLLISNMLYNVFCKDMVKVNDIKSMIADYNSIDASYLDAIEQAYGQGIIAGYPDGNFKAEGVLTRAEGISVVARLFFADRRVEVEDAETIAPTPEPDTSNFQSFAFKYRTMSEQERRLALFGDVNKTYFTSSADAANYMTMVTVPIWSLNTTTGVKSPAQINIQVHKLVAEEVKLIFQEIYNDPERFPMNQGVGGARFTDTMRHAWGCAIDINPVYNCECNTLYGYLQVTCGSGWWPLGTERTLYAGNLTTSSPFSIGKNPGDYGYSVVRAFAKYGWGWGGNWTSGTRYDFMHFSILPSGG
;
A
#
# COMPACT_ATOMS: atom_id res chain seq x y z
N MET A 1 36.47 45.64 -13.11
CA MET A 1 37.03 44.50 -12.34
C MET A 1 36.37 44.24 -10.98
N LYS A 2 36.13 45.24 -10.11
CA LYS A 2 35.52 45.02 -8.77
C LYS A 2 34.10 44.42 -8.78
N LYS A 3 33.23 44.83 -9.72
CA LYS A 3 31.87 44.26 -9.86
C LYS A 3 31.87 42.81 -10.36
N PHE A 4 32.82 42.44 -11.23
CA PHE A 4 32.97 41.08 -11.73
C PHE A 4 33.45 40.13 -10.63
N ARG A 5 34.44 40.54 -9.82
CA ARG A 5 34.91 39.77 -8.66
C ARG A 5 33.82 39.53 -7.62
N ARG A 6 32.97 40.53 -7.32
CA ARG A 6 31.84 40.35 -6.40
C ARG A 6 30.80 39.34 -6.91
N ARG A 7 30.46 39.38 -8.20
CA ARG A 7 29.53 38.41 -8.80
C ARG A 7 30.11 36.98 -8.84
N PHE A 8 31.40 36.85 -9.05
CA PHE A 8 32.09 35.55 -9.06
C PHE A 8 32.11 34.92 -7.66
N PHE A 9 32.44 35.69 -6.61
CA PHE A 9 32.42 35.18 -5.23
C PHE A 9 31.00 34.89 -4.72
N SER A 10 29.99 35.67 -5.11
CA SER A 10 28.59 35.40 -4.77
C SER A 10 28.06 34.14 -5.47
N ALA A 11 28.47 33.89 -6.72
CA ALA A 11 28.11 32.65 -7.43
C ALA A 11 28.81 31.43 -6.81
N LEU A 12 30.07 31.55 -6.38
CA LEU A 12 30.80 30.49 -5.70
C LEU A 12 30.17 30.14 -4.33
N LEU A 13 29.77 31.15 -3.57
CA LEU A 13 29.10 30.96 -2.27
C LEU A 13 27.71 30.34 -2.43
N ALA A 14 26.95 30.75 -3.46
CA ALA A 14 25.66 30.14 -3.81
C ALA A 14 25.81 28.68 -4.27
N LEU A 15 26.89 28.35 -4.99
CA LEU A 15 27.20 26.97 -5.38
C LEU A 15 27.58 26.11 -4.17
N CYS A 16 28.38 26.64 -3.23
CA CYS A 16 28.72 25.94 -1.98
C CYS A 16 27.50 25.74 -1.07
N LEU A 17 26.59 26.73 -0.99
CA LEU A 17 25.34 26.60 -0.24
C LEU A 17 24.35 25.63 -0.90
N MET A 18 24.35 25.53 -2.24
CA MET A 18 23.56 24.52 -2.96
C MET A 18 24.13 23.10 -2.81
N CYS A 19 25.46 22.94 -2.70
CA CYS A 19 26.07 21.64 -2.40
C CYS A 19 25.84 21.19 -0.95
N ALA A 20 25.64 22.13 -0.01
CA ALA A 20 25.35 21.85 1.40
C ALA A 20 23.86 21.56 1.70
N LEU A 21 22.98 21.78 0.72
CA LEU A 21 21.52 21.50 0.80
C LEU A 21 21.12 20.19 0.11
N LEU A 22 22.06 19.50 -0.52
CA LEU A 22 21.83 18.12 -0.91
C LEU A 22 21.88 17.28 0.38
N PRO A 23 20.86 16.42 0.66
CA PRO A 23 21.03 15.41 1.69
C PRO A 23 22.34 14.66 1.40
N PRO A 24 23.09 14.20 2.41
CA PRO A 24 24.27 13.38 2.17
C PRO A 24 23.81 12.20 1.32
N THR A 25 24.10 12.26 0.01
CA THR A 25 23.96 11.11 -0.86
C THR A 25 24.91 10.08 -0.27
N SER A 26 24.37 9.03 0.33
CA SER A 26 25.11 7.83 0.67
C SER A 26 26.02 7.54 -0.51
N ALA A 27 27.34 7.64 -0.30
CA ALA A 27 28.27 7.47 -1.40
C ALA A 27 28.06 6.07 -1.97
N LEU A 28 27.60 5.98 -3.22
CA LEU A 28 27.55 4.72 -3.95
C LEU A 28 28.95 4.11 -3.86
N ASN A 29 29.06 2.87 -3.38
CA ASN A 29 30.34 2.19 -3.38
C ASN A 29 30.71 1.97 -4.85
N THR A 30 31.82 2.57 -5.29
CA THR A 30 32.32 2.41 -6.66
C THR A 30 33.16 1.14 -6.83
N ASN A 31 33.58 0.55 -5.71
CA ASN A 31 34.33 -0.70 -5.66
C ASN A 31 33.39 -1.89 -5.44
N ASP A 32 33.77 -3.04 -6.00
CA ASP A 32 33.13 -4.33 -5.70
C ASP A 32 33.32 -4.70 -4.22
N ALA A 33 32.41 -5.53 -3.71
CA ALA A 33 32.53 -6.11 -2.39
C ALA A 33 33.81 -6.95 -2.32
N ASN A 34 34.64 -6.69 -1.31
CA ASN A 34 35.91 -7.39 -1.12
C ASN A 34 35.96 -7.98 0.29
N PHE A 35 35.29 -9.12 0.47
CA PHE A 35 35.28 -9.86 1.73
C PHE A 35 36.21 -11.09 1.61
N PRO A 36 37.03 -11.41 2.63
CA PRO A 36 37.99 -12.52 2.57
C PRO A 36 37.36 -13.90 2.31
N ASP A 37 36.10 -14.07 2.70
CA ASP A 37 35.30 -15.29 2.58
C ASP A 37 34.36 -15.31 1.37
N VAL A 38 34.56 -14.39 0.42
CA VAL A 38 33.80 -14.33 -0.83
C VAL A 38 34.74 -14.31 -2.02
N LYS A 39 34.52 -15.20 -2.98
CA LYS A 39 35.25 -15.29 -4.24
C LYS A 39 34.39 -14.78 -5.39
N SER A 40 35.03 -14.23 -6.41
CA SER A 40 34.32 -13.78 -7.63
C SER A 40 33.62 -14.92 -8.40
N SER A 41 33.99 -16.18 -8.12
CA SER A 41 33.35 -17.37 -8.66
C SER A 41 32.12 -17.84 -7.88
N ASP A 42 31.82 -17.23 -6.73
CA ASP A 42 30.67 -17.64 -5.92
C ASP A 42 29.38 -17.22 -6.61
N TRP A 43 28.37 -18.10 -6.57
CA TRP A 43 27.12 -17.95 -7.32
C TRP A 43 26.32 -16.68 -6.94
N PHE A 44 26.50 -16.19 -5.72
CA PHE A 44 25.85 -14.98 -5.19
C PHE A 44 26.69 -13.71 -5.39
N TYR A 45 27.89 -13.80 -5.97
CA TYR A 45 28.86 -12.70 -6.03
C TYR A 45 28.30 -11.47 -6.76
N GLU A 46 27.59 -11.67 -7.87
CA GLU A 46 27.01 -10.56 -8.63
C GLU A 46 25.88 -9.86 -7.85
N ASP A 47 24.99 -10.64 -7.22
CA ASP A 47 23.90 -10.12 -6.40
C ASP A 47 24.44 -9.31 -5.21
N LEU A 48 25.44 -9.86 -4.52
CA LEU A 48 26.16 -9.19 -3.45
C LEU A 48 26.78 -7.88 -3.92
N ASN A 49 27.51 -7.89 -5.05
CA ASN A 49 28.16 -6.69 -5.57
C ASN A 49 27.15 -5.59 -5.91
N ARG A 50 26.03 -5.93 -6.57
CA ARG A 50 25.00 -4.94 -6.89
C ARG A 50 24.41 -4.33 -5.62
N MET A 51 24.03 -5.15 -4.66
CA MET A 51 23.48 -4.67 -3.39
C MET A 51 24.49 -3.89 -2.55
N TYR A 52 25.78 -4.26 -2.60
CA TYR A 52 26.85 -3.57 -1.88
C TYR A 52 27.13 -2.19 -2.47
N LYS A 53 27.11 -2.06 -3.80
CA LYS A 53 27.24 -0.78 -4.51
C LYS A 53 26.13 0.20 -4.16
N LEU A 54 24.92 -0.31 -3.94
CA LEU A 54 23.77 0.48 -3.47
C LEU A 54 23.78 0.77 -1.96
N GLY A 55 24.73 0.22 -1.20
CA GLY A 55 24.77 0.36 0.26
C GLY A 55 23.62 -0.37 0.98
N ILE A 56 23.00 -1.36 0.34
CA ILE A 56 21.93 -2.17 0.94
C ILE A 56 22.51 -3.27 1.83
N VAL A 57 23.67 -3.81 1.45
CA VAL A 57 24.34 -4.86 2.21
C VAL A 57 25.75 -4.44 2.62
N HIS A 58 26.12 -4.83 3.84
CA HIS A 58 27.46 -4.66 4.39
C HIS A 58 27.96 -5.99 4.98
N GLY A 59 29.29 -6.10 5.07
CA GLY A 59 29.92 -7.17 5.85
C GLY A 59 29.81 -6.89 7.34
N HIS A 60 30.24 -7.85 8.13
CA HIS A 60 30.32 -7.70 9.57
C HIS A 60 31.48 -6.79 9.98
N THR A 61 31.48 -6.37 11.24
CA THR A 61 32.48 -5.44 11.79
C THR A 61 33.91 -5.95 11.75
N ASP A 62 34.09 -7.27 11.64
CA ASP A 62 35.38 -7.93 11.49
C ASP A 62 35.82 -8.12 10.02
N GLY A 63 35.05 -7.59 9.06
CA GLY A 63 35.40 -7.57 7.65
C GLY A 63 35.01 -8.81 6.84
N TYR A 64 34.32 -9.77 7.45
CA TYR A 64 33.81 -10.98 6.78
C TYR A 64 32.36 -10.80 6.35
N PHE A 65 31.95 -11.49 5.30
CA PHE A 65 30.57 -11.48 4.83
C PHE A 65 29.70 -12.53 5.51
N ARG A 66 30.28 -13.70 5.79
CA ARG A 66 29.66 -14.93 6.30
C ARG A 66 28.52 -15.43 5.41
N PRO A 67 28.81 -15.87 4.18
CA PRO A 67 27.78 -16.25 3.21
C PRO A 67 26.94 -17.44 3.66
N ASP A 68 27.53 -18.38 4.39
CA ASP A 68 26.89 -19.63 4.82
C ASP A 68 26.17 -19.53 6.16
N ASP A 69 26.32 -18.41 6.88
CA ASP A 69 25.62 -18.19 8.14
C ASP A 69 24.11 -18.02 7.89
N PRO A 70 23.24 -18.55 8.77
CA PRO A 70 21.82 -18.28 8.70
C PRO A 70 21.51 -16.77 8.76
N ILE A 71 20.68 -16.28 7.85
CA ILE A 71 20.21 -14.90 7.90
C ILE A 71 19.11 -14.74 8.95
N THR A 72 19.24 -13.74 9.81
CA THR A 72 18.23 -13.48 10.84
C THR A 72 17.04 -12.70 10.28
N ARG A 73 15.88 -12.78 10.94
CA ARG A 73 14.69 -12.00 10.61
C ARG A 73 15.00 -10.49 10.62
N GLY A 74 15.76 -10.03 11.61
CA GLY A 74 16.26 -8.65 11.72
C GLY A 74 17.10 -8.23 10.52
N GLN A 75 18.02 -9.10 10.07
CA GLN A 75 18.86 -8.80 8.92
C GLN A 75 18.03 -8.73 7.64
N PHE A 76 17.07 -9.64 7.47
CA PHE A 76 16.22 -9.67 6.29
C PHE A 76 15.32 -8.44 6.19
N ILE A 77 14.66 -8.02 7.29
CA ILE A 77 13.83 -6.80 7.27
C ILE A 77 14.67 -5.54 7.03
N THR A 78 15.93 -5.50 7.47
CA THR A 78 16.83 -4.39 7.13
C THR A 78 17.12 -4.34 5.63
N LEU A 79 17.36 -5.49 4.98
CA LEU A 79 17.57 -5.52 3.53
C LEU A 79 16.35 -4.99 2.75
N LEU A 80 15.13 -5.28 3.23
CA LEU A 80 13.89 -4.76 2.64
C LEU A 80 13.71 -3.26 2.90
N GLY A 81 13.93 -2.80 4.14
CA GLY A 81 13.66 -1.42 4.56
C GLY A 81 14.62 -0.38 3.99
N ILE A 82 15.85 -0.76 3.63
CA ILE A 82 16.82 0.17 3.02
C ILE A 82 16.36 0.64 1.62
N TYR A 83 15.51 -0.13 0.93
CA TYR A 83 14.95 0.26 -0.38
C TYR A 83 14.18 1.59 -0.36
N GLU A 84 13.53 1.94 0.75
CA GLU A 84 12.77 3.19 0.92
C GLU A 84 13.65 4.45 1.11
N GLY A 85 14.95 4.37 0.79
CA GLY A 85 15.87 5.50 0.89
C GLY A 85 16.23 5.88 2.34
N MET A 86 15.96 4.98 3.30
CA MET A 86 16.15 5.24 4.72
C MET A 86 17.56 4.88 5.18
N PHE A 87 18.52 5.75 4.84
CA PHE A 87 19.92 5.59 5.24
C PHE A 87 20.30 6.34 6.52
N THR A 88 19.36 7.06 7.15
CA THR A 88 19.71 8.07 8.18
C THR A 88 18.91 8.03 9.48
N LEU A 89 18.16 6.97 9.77
CA LEU A 89 17.48 6.85 11.07
C LEU A 89 18.36 6.11 12.08
N THR A 90 18.64 6.75 13.20
CA THR A 90 19.33 6.15 14.35
C THR A 90 18.31 5.36 15.18
N PRO A 91 18.52 4.05 15.42
CA PRO A 91 17.66 3.28 16.31
C PRO A 91 17.59 3.89 17.71
N SER A 92 16.44 3.76 18.37
CA SER A 92 16.28 4.24 19.73
C SER A 92 17.22 3.48 20.67
N LYS A 93 17.90 4.19 21.57
CA LYS A 93 18.81 3.56 22.54
C LYS A 93 18.03 2.54 23.40
N GLY A 94 18.47 1.28 23.37
CA GLY A 94 17.87 0.20 24.16
C GLY A 94 16.77 -0.58 23.44
N ILE A 95 16.50 -0.28 22.16
CA ILE A 95 15.63 -1.08 21.29
C ILE A 95 16.51 -1.84 20.28
N HIS A 96 16.00 -2.94 19.74
CA HIS A 96 16.69 -3.77 18.75
C HIS A 96 17.14 -2.91 17.54
N TRP A 97 18.34 -3.16 17.02
CA TRP A 97 18.98 -2.35 15.98
C TRP A 97 18.17 -2.25 14.66
N ALA A 98 17.30 -3.23 14.40
CA ALA A 98 16.42 -3.24 13.23
C ALA A 98 15.09 -2.45 13.42
N GLU A 99 14.85 -1.81 14.56
CA GLU A 99 13.60 -1.09 14.89
C GLU A 99 13.18 -0.09 13.81
N VAL A 100 14.12 0.70 13.31
CA VAL A 100 13.81 1.74 12.32
C VAL A 100 13.26 1.14 11.03
N TYR A 101 13.82 0.02 10.59
CA TYR A 101 13.34 -0.71 9.41
C TYR A 101 12.02 -1.42 9.69
N TRP A 102 11.87 -1.97 10.90
CA TRP A 102 10.61 -2.55 11.35
C TRP A 102 9.46 -1.54 11.23
N ASN A 103 9.63 -0.34 11.79
CA ASN A 103 8.58 0.68 11.81
C ASN A 103 8.17 1.07 10.39
N THR A 104 9.13 1.33 9.51
CA THR A 104 8.87 1.65 8.11
C THR A 104 8.12 0.54 7.39
N LEU A 105 8.60 -0.70 7.53
CA LEU A 105 7.97 -1.85 6.90
C LEU A 105 6.58 -2.12 7.48
N ASN A 106 6.35 -1.79 8.74
CA ASN A 106 5.03 -1.86 9.36
C ASN A 106 4.09 -0.78 8.81
N GLU A 107 4.56 0.46 8.65
CA GLU A 107 3.82 1.58 8.04
C GLU A 107 3.47 1.29 6.57
N ALA A 108 4.41 0.70 5.83
CA ALA A 108 4.22 0.23 4.46
C ALA A 108 3.47 -1.12 4.37
N ARG A 109 3.06 -1.69 5.52
CA ARG A 109 2.35 -2.97 5.66
C ARG A 109 3.06 -4.18 5.03
N VAL A 110 4.37 -4.13 4.96
CA VAL A 110 5.19 -5.30 4.64
C VAL A 110 5.16 -6.31 5.79
N LEU A 111 5.01 -5.85 7.05
CA LEU A 111 4.89 -6.70 8.24
C LEU A 111 3.45 -7.15 8.56
N GLU A 112 2.55 -7.14 7.57
CA GLU A 112 1.19 -7.64 7.77
C GLU A 112 1.18 -9.15 8.05
N LYS A 113 0.24 -9.59 8.91
CA LYS A 113 0.12 -10.96 9.44
C LYS A 113 1.28 -11.41 10.33
N THR A 114 2.15 -10.50 10.78
CA THR A 114 3.27 -10.85 11.67
C THR A 114 3.05 -10.58 13.16
N SER A 115 2.04 -9.79 13.49
CA SER A 115 1.57 -9.57 14.86
C SER A 115 0.17 -10.15 15.03
N SER A 116 -0.17 -10.54 16.26
CA SER A 116 -1.54 -10.91 16.57
C SER A 116 -2.44 -9.74 16.23
N THR A 117 -3.46 -10.02 15.43
CA THR A 117 -4.48 -9.03 15.09
C THR A 117 -5.72 -9.39 15.87
N VAL A 118 -6.49 -8.40 16.28
CA VAL A 118 -7.82 -8.70 16.79
C VAL A 118 -8.70 -8.89 15.57
N GLY A 119 -9.03 -10.15 15.27
CA GLY A 119 -9.90 -10.49 14.16
C GLY A 119 -11.32 -10.06 14.46
N THR A 120 -12.09 -9.84 13.40
CA THR A 120 -13.47 -9.32 13.33
C THR A 120 -14.36 -9.46 14.57
N TYR A 121 -14.32 -10.54 15.37
CA TYR A 121 -15.19 -10.75 16.54
C TYR A 121 -14.51 -10.62 17.93
N GLY A 122 -13.36 -9.94 18.03
CA GLY A 122 -12.62 -9.79 19.28
C GLY A 122 -11.68 -10.95 19.58
N GLN A 123 -11.60 -11.95 18.69
CA GLN A 123 -10.61 -13.02 18.85
C GLN A 123 -9.24 -12.50 18.54
N LEU A 124 -8.26 -12.95 19.32
CA LEU A 124 -6.88 -12.90 18.88
C LEU A 124 -6.76 -13.84 17.68
N MET A 125 -6.57 -13.24 16.51
CA MET A 125 -6.08 -13.94 15.34
C MET A 125 -4.58 -14.04 15.53
N GLU A 126 -4.13 -15.27 15.73
CA GLU A 126 -2.72 -15.55 15.82
C GLU A 126 -2.04 -15.09 14.52
N PRO A 127 -0.87 -14.45 14.63
CA PRO A 127 -0.12 -14.09 13.44
C PRO A 127 0.21 -15.35 12.66
N VAL A 128 0.10 -15.26 11.34
CA VAL A 128 0.63 -16.30 10.44
C VAL A 128 2.12 -16.47 10.70
N PHE A 129 2.82 -15.36 10.89
CA PHE A 129 4.25 -15.31 11.18
C PHE A 129 4.55 -14.50 12.45
N PRO A 130 4.54 -15.09 13.66
CA PRO A 130 4.84 -14.34 14.88
C PRO A 130 6.24 -13.71 14.82
N LEU A 131 6.26 -12.40 14.64
CA LEU A 131 7.45 -11.57 14.61
C LEU A 131 7.40 -10.64 15.82
N THR A 132 8.41 -10.73 16.67
CA THR A 132 8.67 -9.85 17.82
C THR A 132 10.12 -9.37 17.78
N PHE A 133 10.47 -8.34 18.57
CA PHE A 133 11.86 -7.89 18.70
C PHE A 133 12.80 -9.02 19.14
N ASP A 134 12.39 -9.88 20.08
CA ASP A 134 13.19 -11.04 20.49
C ASP A 134 13.38 -12.05 19.37
N SER A 135 12.40 -12.15 18.47
CA SER A 135 12.48 -13.06 17.34
C SER A 135 13.40 -12.56 16.23
N LEU A 136 13.78 -11.27 16.23
CA LEU A 136 14.61 -10.70 15.17
C LEU A 136 16.00 -11.31 15.08
N GLU A 137 16.50 -11.88 16.17
CA GLU A 137 17.78 -12.61 16.20
C GLU A 137 17.65 -14.07 15.75
N LYS A 138 16.42 -14.57 15.54
CA LYS A 138 16.20 -15.92 15.02
C LYS A 138 16.39 -15.94 13.51
N PRO A 139 16.82 -17.07 12.94
CA PRO A 139 16.84 -17.25 11.51
C PRO A 139 15.43 -17.11 10.91
N ILE A 140 15.34 -16.58 9.69
CA ILE A 140 14.09 -16.49 8.94
C ILE A 140 13.96 -17.67 7.98
N THR A 141 12.74 -18.22 7.88
CA THR A 141 12.44 -19.34 6.98
C THR A 141 11.96 -18.87 5.61
N ARG A 142 11.96 -19.78 4.63
CA ARG A 142 11.52 -19.49 3.25
C ARG A 142 10.06 -19.05 3.18
N LYS A 143 9.17 -19.66 3.96
CA LYS A 143 7.76 -19.24 4.02
C LYS A 143 7.60 -17.84 4.61
N GLU A 144 8.37 -17.52 5.65
CA GLU A 144 8.34 -16.20 6.29
C GLU A 144 8.88 -15.12 5.35
N MET A 145 9.98 -15.37 4.63
CA MET A 145 10.46 -14.47 3.58
C MET A 145 9.43 -14.27 2.48
N SER A 146 8.77 -15.34 2.03
CA SER A 146 7.76 -15.28 0.97
C SER A 146 6.59 -14.38 1.37
N LEU A 147 6.13 -14.46 2.61
CA LEU A 147 5.09 -13.57 3.15
C LEU A 147 5.51 -12.10 3.06
N LEU A 148 6.69 -11.75 3.56
CA LEU A 148 7.18 -10.37 3.54
C LEU A 148 7.41 -9.86 2.10
N ILE A 149 7.93 -10.71 1.21
CA ILE A 149 8.13 -10.38 -0.21
C ILE A 149 6.79 -10.15 -0.92
N SER A 150 5.80 -11.02 -0.68
CA SER A 150 4.46 -10.86 -1.24
C SER A 150 3.83 -9.55 -0.79
N ASN A 151 3.95 -9.21 0.49
CA ASN A 151 3.46 -7.94 1.01
C ASN A 151 4.22 -6.74 0.40
N MET A 152 5.53 -6.84 0.21
CA MET A 152 6.33 -5.79 -0.46
C MET A 152 5.90 -5.60 -1.92
N LEU A 153 5.74 -6.69 -2.67
CA LEU A 153 5.28 -6.66 -4.05
C LEU A 153 3.91 -5.97 -4.15
N TYR A 154 2.99 -6.33 -3.27
CA TYR A 154 1.62 -5.85 -3.31
C TYR A 154 1.48 -4.41 -2.76
N ASN A 155 1.96 -4.14 -1.55
CA ASN A 155 1.75 -2.87 -0.84
C ASN A 155 2.71 -1.76 -1.26
N VAL A 156 3.92 -2.12 -1.73
CA VAL A 156 4.97 -1.14 -2.05
C VAL A 156 5.18 -1.04 -3.57
N PHE A 157 5.39 -2.19 -4.23
CA PHE A 157 5.64 -2.18 -5.69
C PHE A 157 4.37 -2.19 -6.53
N CYS A 158 3.20 -2.22 -5.88
CA CYS A 158 1.89 -2.20 -6.52
C CYS A 158 1.79 -3.28 -7.61
N LYS A 159 2.34 -4.46 -7.36
CA LYS A 159 2.32 -5.60 -8.28
C LYS A 159 1.11 -6.47 -8.00
N ASP A 160 0.46 -6.88 -9.08
CA ASP A 160 -0.61 -7.85 -9.02
C ASP A 160 -0.12 -9.20 -8.49
N MET A 161 -1.05 -9.96 -7.92
CA MET A 161 -0.81 -11.34 -7.55
C MET A 161 -0.60 -12.19 -8.80
N VAL A 162 0.27 -13.17 -8.70
CA VAL A 162 0.64 -14.16 -9.71
C VAL A 162 0.14 -15.51 -9.22
N LYS A 163 -0.40 -16.28 -10.14
CA LYS A 163 -0.71 -17.69 -9.96
C LYS A 163 0.14 -18.50 -10.91
N VAL A 164 0.61 -19.64 -10.46
CA VAL A 164 1.37 -20.57 -11.28
C VAL A 164 0.44 -21.71 -11.62
N ASN A 165 0.18 -21.90 -12.92
CA ASN A 165 -0.67 -22.98 -13.37
C ASN A 165 -0.04 -24.31 -12.94
N ASP A 166 -0.84 -25.15 -12.29
CA ASP A 166 -0.41 -26.44 -11.75
C ASP A 166 0.85 -26.37 -10.85
N ILE A 167 0.94 -25.36 -9.98
CA ILE A 167 2.04 -25.18 -9.01
C ILE A 167 2.38 -26.44 -8.20
N LYS A 168 1.42 -27.34 -8.02
CA LYS A 168 1.60 -28.64 -7.33
C LYS A 168 2.54 -29.59 -8.06
N SER A 169 2.63 -29.48 -9.38
CA SER A 169 3.60 -30.23 -10.19
C SER A 169 5.00 -29.62 -10.12
N MET A 170 5.08 -28.30 -9.93
CA MET A 170 6.32 -27.51 -9.91
C MET A 170 7.02 -27.49 -8.55
N ILE A 171 6.26 -27.70 -7.47
CA ILE A 171 6.77 -27.76 -6.10
C ILE A 171 6.41 -29.11 -5.48
N ALA A 172 7.41 -30.00 -5.36
CA ALA A 172 7.20 -31.38 -4.93
C ALA A 172 6.60 -31.51 -3.52
N ASP A 173 6.98 -30.62 -2.60
CA ASP A 173 6.51 -30.57 -1.23
C ASP A 173 5.30 -29.63 -1.03
N TYR A 174 4.65 -29.17 -2.11
CA TYR A 174 3.58 -28.16 -2.05
C TYR A 174 2.46 -28.53 -1.07
N ASN A 175 2.03 -29.80 -1.09
CA ASN A 175 0.95 -30.28 -0.23
C ASN A 175 1.34 -30.37 1.26
N SER A 176 2.64 -30.24 1.59
CA SER A 176 3.13 -30.20 2.98
C SER A 176 3.28 -28.78 3.52
N ILE A 177 3.14 -27.76 2.66
CA ILE A 177 3.27 -26.36 3.03
C ILE A 177 2.01 -25.92 3.78
N ASP A 178 2.21 -25.14 4.85
CA ASP A 178 1.13 -24.50 5.58
C ASP A 178 0.29 -23.62 4.63
N ALA A 179 -1.01 -23.92 4.57
CA ALA A 179 -1.97 -23.25 3.70
C ALA A 179 -1.96 -21.72 3.84
N SER A 180 -1.64 -21.20 5.02
CA SER A 180 -1.59 -19.76 5.31
C SER A 180 -0.48 -19.00 4.56
N TYR A 181 0.51 -19.72 4.02
CA TYR A 181 1.62 -19.16 3.25
C TYR A 181 1.51 -19.40 1.74
N LEU A 182 0.56 -20.22 1.28
CA LEU A 182 0.53 -20.68 -0.12
C LEU A 182 0.44 -19.51 -1.13
N ASP A 183 -0.42 -18.52 -0.88
CA ASP A 183 -0.54 -17.37 -1.78
C ASP A 183 0.75 -16.55 -1.86
N ALA A 184 1.43 -16.37 -0.73
CA ALA A 184 2.67 -15.62 -0.68
C ALA A 184 3.85 -16.38 -1.31
N ILE A 185 3.89 -17.71 -1.10
CA ILE A 185 4.87 -18.60 -1.73
C ILE A 185 4.65 -18.64 -3.24
N GLU A 186 3.42 -18.77 -3.68
CA GLU A 186 3.07 -18.76 -5.10
C GLU A 186 3.41 -17.41 -5.76
N GLN A 187 3.14 -16.29 -5.07
CA GLN A 187 3.56 -14.96 -5.52
C GLN A 187 5.09 -14.85 -5.67
N ALA A 188 5.84 -15.23 -4.63
CA ALA A 188 7.30 -15.11 -4.64
C ALA A 188 7.97 -16.10 -5.61
N TYR A 189 7.40 -17.31 -5.75
CA TYR A 189 7.87 -18.35 -6.66
C TYR A 189 7.54 -17.97 -8.11
N GLY A 190 6.29 -17.66 -8.43
CA GLY A 190 5.86 -17.31 -9.79
C GLY A 190 6.52 -16.04 -10.32
N GLN A 191 6.90 -15.10 -9.46
CA GLN A 191 7.70 -13.92 -9.83
C GLN A 191 9.20 -14.22 -9.98
N GLY A 192 9.65 -15.46 -9.77
CA GLY A 192 11.06 -15.84 -9.91
C GLY A 192 11.98 -15.33 -8.81
N ILE A 193 11.42 -14.91 -7.67
CA ILE A 193 12.17 -14.29 -6.57
C ILE A 193 12.70 -15.36 -5.62
N ILE A 194 11.83 -16.27 -5.19
CA ILE A 194 12.21 -17.46 -4.43
C ILE A 194 11.91 -18.70 -5.27
N ALA A 195 12.93 -19.22 -5.96
CA ALA A 195 12.83 -20.47 -6.72
C ALA A 195 12.96 -21.71 -5.83
N GLY A 196 12.48 -22.86 -6.30
CA GLY A 196 12.65 -24.16 -5.65
C GLY A 196 14.11 -24.65 -5.66
N TYR A 197 14.40 -25.68 -4.85
CA TYR A 197 15.71 -26.34 -4.86
C TYR A 197 15.83 -27.32 -6.04
N PRO A 198 17.06 -27.72 -6.42
CA PRO A 198 17.28 -28.70 -7.49
C PRO A 198 16.61 -30.06 -7.27
N ASP A 199 16.24 -30.37 -6.02
CA ASP A 199 15.48 -31.59 -5.67
C ASP A 199 13.97 -31.45 -5.88
N GLY A 200 13.50 -30.34 -6.45
CA GLY A 200 12.10 -30.04 -6.73
C GLY A 200 11.30 -29.53 -5.52
N ASN A 201 11.88 -29.47 -4.33
CA ASN A 201 11.18 -29.01 -3.13
C ASN A 201 11.35 -27.49 -2.95
N PHE A 202 10.31 -26.84 -2.44
CA PHE A 202 10.38 -25.46 -1.99
C PHE A 202 11.01 -25.35 -0.59
N LYS A 203 10.84 -26.35 0.28
CA LYS A 203 11.35 -26.39 1.67
C LYS A 203 10.88 -25.19 2.49
N ALA A 204 9.56 -25.06 2.68
CA ALA A 204 8.94 -23.91 3.34
C ALA A 204 9.53 -23.55 4.73
N GLU A 205 9.84 -24.55 5.54
CA GLU A 205 10.47 -24.39 6.87
C GLU A 205 11.99 -24.20 6.82
N GLY A 206 12.60 -24.33 5.64
CA GLY A 206 14.04 -24.19 5.45
C GLY A 206 14.50 -22.78 5.81
N VAL A 207 15.59 -22.70 6.54
CA VAL A 207 16.29 -21.44 6.85
C VAL A 207 17.28 -21.15 5.73
N LEU A 208 17.36 -19.90 5.29
CA LEU A 208 18.30 -19.48 4.24
C LEU A 208 19.61 -19.02 4.85
N THR A 209 20.69 -19.25 4.10
CA THR A 209 21.96 -18.60 4.39
C THR A 209 21.91 -17.11 4.04
N ARG A 210 22.90 -16.34 4.50
CA ARG A 210 23.05 -14.93 4.18
C ARG A 210 23.19 -14.69 2.67
N ALA A 211 23.96 -15.53 1.99
CA ALA A 211 24.09 -15.50 0.52
C ALA A 211 22.74 -15.71 -0.19
N GLU A 212 21.96 -16.68 0.28
CA GLU A 212 20.61 -16.95 -0.24
C GLU A 212 19.63 -15.82 0.02
N GLY A 213 19.57 -15.30 1.25
CA GLY A 213 18.70 -14.17 1.59
C GLY A 213 18.99 -12.91 0.76
N ILE A 214 20.26 -12.62 0.50
CA ILE A 214 20.67 -11.48 -0.35
C ILE A 214 20.28 -11.71 -1.80
N SER A 215 20.47 -12.91 -2.32
CA SER A 215 20.08 -13.24 -3.70
C SER A 215 18.55 -13.14 -3.88
N VAL A 216 17.77 -13.51 -2.87
CA VAL A 216 16.31 -13.32 -2.85
C VAL A 216 15.94 -11.83 -2.92
N VAL A 217 16.56 -10.98 -2.11
CA VAL A 217 16.29 -9.53 -2.14
C VAL A 217 16.80 -8.89 -3.44
N ALA A 218 17.93 -9.34 -3.98
CA ALA A 218 18.43 -8.90 -5.28
C ALA A 218 17.42 -9.21 -6.39
N ARG A 219 16.80 -10.40 -6.40
CA ARG A 219 15.75 -10.76 -7.36
C ARG A 219 14.46 -9.95 -7.19
N LEU A 220 14.15 -9.58 -5.95
CA LEU A 220 13.04 -8.69 -5.66
C LEU A 220 13.26 -7.32 -6.33
N PHE A 221 14.46 -6.73 -6.19
CA PHE A 221 14.77 -5.39 -6.69
C PHE A 221 15.23 -5.33 -8.15
N PHE A 222 15.83 -6.41 -8.67
CA PHE A 222 16.41 -6.46 -10.00
C PHE A 222 15.74 -7.58 -10.81
N ALA A 223 14.85 -7.19 -11.72
CA ALA A 223 14.08 -8.15 -12.50
C ALA A 223 14.96 -9.06 -13.38
N ASP A 224 16.11 -8.57 -13.86
CA ASP A 224 17.08 -9.35 -14.64
C ASP A 224 17.80 -10.44 -13.84
N ARG A 225 17.65 -10.45 -12.50
CA ARG A 225 18.21 -11.47 -11.61
C ARG A 225 17.23 -12.60 -11.33
N ARG A 226 15.94 -12.40 -11.63
CA ARG A 226 14.87 -13.36 -11.33
C ARG A 226 15.09 -14.65 -12.11
N VAL A 227 14.69 -15.76 -11.49
CA VAL A 227 14.68 -17.06 -12.14
C VAL A 227 13.41 -17.14 -12.98
N GLU A 228 13.53 -17.52 -14.25
CA GLU A 228 12.35 -17.76 -15.08
C GLU A 228 11.54 -18.93 -14.52
N VAL A 229 10.23 -18.74 -14.41
CA VAL A 229 9.29 -19.77 -13.99
C VAL A 229 8.26 -19.91 -15.11
N GLU A 230 8.21 -21.09 -15.71
CA GLU A 230 7.24 -21.43 -16.75
C GLU A 230 5.82 -21.43 -16.16
N ASP A 231 4.83 -21.09 -16.99
CA ASP A 231 3.40 -21.11 -16.65
C ASP A 231 2.99 -20.23 -15.44
N ALA A 232 3.82 -19.25 -15.09
CA ALA A 232 3.46 -18.18 -14.17
C ALA A 232 2.62 -17.13 -14.91
N GLU A 233 1.35 -17.02 -14.56
CA GLU A 233 0.45 -16.00 -15.07
C GLU A 233 0.19 -14.96 -13.98
N THR A 234 0.41 -13.69 -14.31
CA THR A 234 -0.20 -12.61 -13.53
C THR A 234 -1.70 -12.89 -13.53
N ILE A 235 -2.32 -12.96 -12.35
CA ILE A 235 -3.78 -12.94 -12.29
C ILE A 235 -4.14 -11.63 -12.95
N ALA A 236 -4.70 -11.69 -14.15
CA ALA A 236 -5.14 -10.49 -14.82
C ALA A 236 -6.09 -9.80 -13.83
N PRO A 237 -5.83 -8.54 -13.43
CA PRO A 237 -6.94 -7.75 -12.93
C PRO A 237 -8.02 -7.88 -13.99
N THR A 238 -9.27 -8.08 -13.58
CA THR A 238 -10.41 -7.90 -14.48
C THR A 238 -10.10 -6.72 -15.41
N PRO A 239 -10.29 -6.87 -16.73
CA PRO A 239 -9.63 -6.03 -17.72
C PRO A 239 -9.65 -4.58 -17.25
N GLU A 240 -8.47 -4.03 -17.01
CA GLU A 240 -8.37 -2.62 -16.67
C GLU A 240 -9.05 -1.85 -17.80
N PRO A 241 -9.91 -0.86 -17.49
CA PRO A 241 -10.33 0.06 -18.52
C PRO A 241 -9.09 0.66 -19.15
N ASP A 242 -9.04 0.73 -20.49
CA ASP A 242 -7.93 1.35 -21.21
C ASP A 242 -7.77 2.81 -20.75
N THR A 243 -6.84 3.04 -19.82
CA THR A 243 -6.55 4.35 -19.24
C THR A 243 -5.39 5.05 -19.94
N SER A 244 -4.81 4.47 -21.00
CA SER A 244 -3.67 5.04 -21.73
C SER A 244 -3.98 6.46 -22.27
N ASN A 245 -5.26 6.78 -22.46
CA ASN A 245 -5.78 8.10 -22.81
C ASN A 245 -6.69 8.74 -21.74
N PHE A 246 -6.93 8.06 -20.61
CA PHE A 246 -7.86 8.52 -19.58
C PHE A 246 -7.13 9.38 -18.53
N GLN A 247 -7.28 10.70 -18.64
CA GLN A 247 -6.70 11.61 -17.66
C GLN A 247 -7.72 12.00 -16.58
N SER A 248 -7.62 11.37 -15.40
CA SER A 248 -8.52 11.65 -14.28
C SER A 248 -8.50 13.14 -13.90
N PHE A 249 -9.68 13.68 -13.59
CA PHE A 249 -9.80 15.06 -13.17
C PHE A 249 -9.12 15.28 -11.81
N ALA A 250 -9.22 14.33 -10.90
CA ALA A 250 -8.60 14.42 -9.58
C ALA A 250 -7.06 14.54 -9.63
N PHE A 251 -6.39 13.90 -10.60
CA PHE A 251 -4.96 14.11 -10.80
C PHE A 251 -4.66 15.49 -11.39
N LYS A 252 -5.38 15.91 -12.45
CA LYS A 252 -5.21 17.24 -13.06
C LYS A 252 -5.40 18.36 -12.05
N TYR A 253 -6.43 18.22 -11.21
CA TYR A 253 -6.83 19.16 -10.18
C TYR A 253 -5.65 19.64 -9.30
N ARG A 254 -4.69 18.75 -9.03
CA ARG A 254 -3.49 19.00 -8.20
C ARG A 254 -2.54 20.03 -8.81
N THR A 255 -2.51 20.12 -10.14
CA THR A 255 -1.59 20.99 -10.90
C THR A 255 -2.27 22.24 -11.48
N MET A 256 -3.61 22.26 -11.52
CA MET A 256 -4.38 23.41 -11.97
C MET A 256 -4.25 24.59 -11.01
N SER A 257 -4.26 25.80 -11.55
CA SER A 257 -4.48 27.02 -10.78
C SER A 257 -5.91 27.09 -10.23
N GLU A 258 -6.14 27.97 -9.28
CA GLU A 258 -7.46 28.16 -8.70
C GLU A 258 -8.51 28.61 -9.73
N GLN A 259 -8.11 29.49 -10.65
CA GLN A 259 -8.99 29.97 -11.71
C GLN A 259 -9.35 28.85 -12.70
N GLU A 260 -8.38 28.01 -13.08
CA GLU A 260 -8.63 26.85 -13.96
C GLU A 260 -9.59 25.86 -13.32
N ARG A 261 -9.43 25.58 -12.01
CA ARG A 261 -10.35 24.70 -11.27
C ARG A 261 -11.78 25.23 -11.27
N ARG A 262 -11.95 26.52 -10.96
CA ARG A 262 -13.26 27.17 -10.90
C ARG A 262 -13.92 27.24 -12.27
N LEU A 263 -13.14 27.54 -13.32
CA LEU A 263 -13.62 27.52 -14.69
C LEU A 263 -14.10 26.11 -15.08
N ALA A 264 -13.33 25.06 -14.74
CA ALA A 264 -13.71 23.68 -15.06
C ALA A 264 -14.97 23.23 -14.31
N LEU A 265 -15.04 23.48 -13.01
CA LEU A 265 -16.14 23.02 -12.16
C LEU A 265 -17.42 23.86 -12.29
N PHE A 266 -17.30 25.17 -12.54
CA PHE A 266 -18.43 26.09 -12.44
C PHE A 266 -18.68 26.93 -13.69
N GLY A 267 -17.81 26.81 -14.71
CA GLY A 267 -17.86 27.65 -15.91
C GLY A 267 -17.48 29.12 -15.70
N ASP A 268 -17.03 29.49 -14.49
CA ASP A 268 -16.69 30.87 -14.10
C ASP A 268 -15.54 30.86 -13.09
N VAL A 269 -14.48 31.62 -13.39
CA VAL A 269 -13.26 31.74 -12.57
C VAL A 269 -13.50 32.39 -11.20
N ASN A 270 -14.61 33.10 -11.01
CA ASN A 270 -14.97 33.77 -9.76
C ASN A 270 -15.99 32.99 -8.93
N LYS A 271 -16.58 31.94 -9.50
CA LYS A 271 -17.59 31.11 -8.83
C LYS A 271 -16.94 30.00 -8.03
N THR A 272 -17.49 29.71 -6.85
CA THR A 272 -16.93 28.71 -5.91
C THR A 272 -17.94 27.65 -5.47
N TYR A 273 -19.21 27.80 -5.84
CA TYR A 273 -20.29 26.86 -5.54
C TYR A 273 -21.48 27.09 -6.48
N PHE A 274 -22.39 26.12 -6.55
CA PHE A 274 -23.70 26.28 -7.20
C PHE A 274 -24.72 26.81 -6.20
N THR A 275 -25.51 27.79 -6.62
CA THR A 275 -26.49 28.46 -5.74
C THR A 275 -27.84 27.73 -5.64
N SER A 276 -28.08 26.75 -6.53
CA SER A 276 -29.29 25.93 -6.54
C SER A 276 -29.08 24.64 -7.37
N SER A 277 -30.00 23.69 -7.26
CA SER A 277 -30.02 22.51 -8.13
C SER A 277 -30.20 22.87 -9.61
N ALA A 278 -30.92 23.95 -9.92
CA ALA A 278 -31.07 24.46 -11.30
C ALA A 278 -29.74 25.00 -11.84
N ASP A 279 -28.96 25.69 -11.00
CA ASP A 279 -27.62 26.20 -11.33
C ASP A 279 -26.63 25.04 -11.59
N ALA A 280 -26.73 23.97 -10.81
CA ALA A 280 -25.89 22.77 -10.96
C ALA A 280 -26.30 21.85 -12.12
N ALA A 281 -27.57 21.88 -12.57
CA ALA A 281 -28.13 20.91 -13.51
C ALA A 281 -27.32 20.76 -14.81
N ASN A 282 -26.72 21.85 -15.30
CA ASN A 282 -25.90 21.84 -16.52
C ASN A 282 -24.54 21.16 -16.35
N TYR A 283 -24.12 20.90 -15.11
CA TYR A 283 -22.81 20.36 -14.76
C TYR A 283 -22.90 18.93 -14.21
N MET A 284 -24.10 18.48 -13.85
CA MET A 284 -24.34 17.15 -13.29
C MET A 284 -24.82 16.16 -14.34
N THR A 285 -24.57 14.88 -14.09
CA THR A 285 -25.10 13.75 -14.84
C THR A 285 -25.36 12.57 -13.92
N MET A 286 -26.31 11.72 -14.28
CA MET A 286 -26.45 10.41 -13.65
C MET A 286 -25.48 9.44 -14.31
N VAL A 287 -24.81 8.62 -13.50
CA VAL A 287 -24.03 7.47 -13.94
C VAL A 287 -24.61 6.21 -13.32
N THR A 288 -24.79 5.17 -14.12
CA THR A 288 -25.17 3.83 -13.64
C THR A 288 -23.90 3.04 -13.43
N VAL A 289 -23.73 2.48 -12.23
CA VAL A 289 -22.51 1.75 -11.86
C VAL A 289 -22.86 0.38 -11.27
N PRO A 290 -22.01 -0.64 -11.49
CA PRO A 290 -22.20 -1.96 -10.90
C PRO A 290 -21.81 -1.95 -9.41
N ILE A 291 -22.54 -2.73 -8.61
CA ILE A 291 -22.28 -2.91 -7.18
C ILE A 291 -22.56 -4.36 -6.76
N TRP A 292 -22.04 -4.75 -5.61
CA TRP A 292 -22.53 -5.94 -4.90
C TRP A 292 -23.62 -5.55 -3.91
N SER A 293 -24.69 -6.34 -3.85
CA SER A 293 -25.70 -6.26 -2.80
C SER A 293 -25.63 -7.50 -1.92
N LEU A 294 -25.78 -7.36 -0.62
CA LEU A 294 -25.78 -8.43 0.39
C LEU A 294 -27.20 -8.65 0.91
N ASN A 295 -27.73 -9.85 0.77
CA ASN A 295 -28.94 -10.22 1.50
C ASN A 295 -28.58 -10.47 2.97
N THR A 296 -29.01 -9.58 3.87
CA THR A 296 -28.64 -9.64 5.30
C THR A 296 -29.23 -10.82 6.05
N THR A 297 -30.27 -11.47 5.52
CA THR A 297 -30.86 -12.68 6.11
C THR A 297 -30.08 -13.94 5.76
N THR A 298 -29.54 -14.02 4.54
CA THR A 298 -28.89 -15.23 4.00
C THR A 298 -27.36 -15.12 3.92
N GLY A 299 -26.80 -13.91 4.01
CA GLY A 299 -25.38 -13.65 3.83
C GLY A 299 -24.90 -13.71 2.37
N VAL A 300 -25.80 -13.94 1.41
CA VAL A 300 -25.45 -14.08 0.00
C VAL A 300 -25.25 -12.72 -0.65
N LYS A 301 -24.11 -12.54 -1.33
CA LYS A 301 -23.81 -11.39 -2.19
C LYS A 301 -24.31 -11.64 -3.61
N SER A 302 -24.98 -10.66 -4.21
CA SER A 302 -25.50 -10.73 -5.58
C SER A 302 -25.23 -9.45 -6.37
N PRO A 303 -24.97 -9.53 -7.69
CA PRO A 303 -24.80 -8.36 -8.54
C PRO A 303 -26.01 -7.43 -8.52
N ALA A 304 -25.76 -6.13 -8.53
CA ALA A 304 -26.78 -5.09 -8.71
C ALA A 304 -26.18 -3.87 -9.42
N GLN A 305 -27.01 -2.87 -9.69
CA GLN A 305 -26.60 -1.59 -10.22
C GLN A 305 -27.27 -0.45 -9.44
N ILE A 306 -26.59 0.68 -9.36
CA ILE A 306 -27.12 1.91 -8.74
C ILE A 306 -26.84 3.11 -9.63
N ASN A 307 -27.72 4.12 -9.56
CA ASN A 307 -27.54 5.40 -10.24
C ASN A 307 -26.98 6.43 -9.25
N ILE A 308 -25.88 7.08 -9.62
CA ILE A 308 -25.23 8.12 -8.81
C ILE A 308 -25.23 9.42 -9.62
N GLN A 309 -25.64 10.53 -9.00
CA GLN A 309 -25.48 11.84 -9.63
C GLN A 309 -24.07 12.38 -9.36
N VAL A 310 -23.33 12.76 -10.39
CA VAL A 310 -21.96 13.29 -10.26
C VAL A 310 -21.73 14.42 -11.25
N HIS A 311 -20.62 15.14 -11.10
CA HIS A 311 -20.19 16.15 -12.07
C HIS A 311 -19.81 15.48 -13.40
N LYS A 312 -20.14 16.10 -14.53
CA LYS A 312 -19.84 15.59 -15.87
C LYS A 312 -18.35 15.32 -16.08
N LEU A 313 -17.47 16.12 -15.46
CA LEU A 313 -16.02 15.95 -15.53
C LEU A 313 -15.51 14.65 -14.91
N VAL A 314 -16.22 14.13 -13.91
CA VAL A 314 -15.81 12.92 -13.19
C VAL A 314 -16.68 11.71 -13.54
N ALA A 315 -17.66 11.87 -14.43
CA ALA A 315 -18.65 10.84 -14.71
C ALA A 315 -18.03 9.54 -15.21
N GLU A 316 -17.03 9.64 -16.09
CA GLU A 316 -16.39 8.46 -16.65
C GLU A 316 -15.45 7.79 -15.63
N GLU A 317 -14.62 8.56 -14.90
CA GLU A 317 -13.76 7.97 -13.85
C GLU A 317 -14.58 7.28 -12.76
N VAL A 318 -15.73 7.85 -12.38
CA VAL A 318 -16.60 7.22 -11.39
C VAL A 318 -17.10 5.86 -11.87
N LYS A 319 -17.47 5.71 -13.16
CA LYS A 319 -17.83 4.38 -13.69
C LYS A 319 -16.66 3.41 -13.60
N LEU A 320 -15.44 3.86 -13.93
CA LEU A 320 -14.24 3.03 -13.88
C LEU A 320 -13.91 2.60 -12.45
N ILE A 321 -13.95 3.53 -11.48
CA ILE A 321 -13.73 3.25 -10.06
C ILE A 321 -14.72 2.17 -9.57
N PHE A 322 -16.01 2.32 -9.88
CA PHE A 322 -17.01 1.35 -9.42
C PHE A 322 -16.91 0.01 -10.13
N GLN A 323 -16.51 0.00 -11.40
CA GLN A 323 -16.22 -1.24 -12.11
C GLN A 323 -15.06 -1.99 -11.43
N GLU A 324 -14.03 -1.27 -10.98
CA GLU A 324 -12.90 -1.84 -10.24
C GLU A 324 -13.34 -2.43 -8.89
N ILE A 325 -14.14 -1.70 -8.11
CA ILE A 325 -14.69 -2.19 -6.84
C ILE A 325 -15.58 -3.43 -7.07
N TYR A 326 -16.40 -3.41 -8.11
CA TYR A 326 -17.28 -4.53 -8.46
C TYR A 326 -16.50 -5.79 -8.84
N ASN A 327 -15.37 -5.61 -9.48
CA ASN A 327 -14.54 -6.71 -9.95
C ASN A 327 -13.58 -7.25 -8.88
N ASP A 328 -13.30 -6.49 -7.82
CA ASP A 328 -12.43 -6.92 -6.72
C ASP A 328 -12.97 -8.22 -6.06
N PRO A 329 -12.11 -9.23 -5.80
CA PRO A 329 -12.51 -10.49 -5.16
C PRO A 329 -13.22 -10.32 -3.81
N GLU A 330 -13.01 -9.21 -3.09
CA GLU A 330 -13.67 -8.89 -1.82
C GLU A 330 -15.19 -8.74 -1.98
N ARG A 331 -15.66 -8.33 -3.17
CA ARG A 331 -17.08 -8.10 -3.48
C ARG A 331 -17.75 -7.20 -2.44
N PHE A 332 -17.18 -6.02 -2.19
CA PHE A 332 -17.66 -5.13 -1.13
C PHE A 332 -19.14 -4.71 -1.36
N PRO A 333 -20.07 -5.01 -0.43
CA PRO A 333 -21.50 -4.78 -0.65
C PRO A 333 -21.93 -3.34 -0.33
N MET A 334 -22.81 -2.78 -1.16
CA MET A 334 -23.29 -1.39 -1.08
C MET A 334 -24.82 -1.31 -0.89
N ASN A 335 -25.31 -1.81 0.24
CA ASN A 335 -26.75 -2.02 0.49
C ASN A 335 -27.53 -0.81 1.00
N GLN A 336 -26.87 0.18 1.59
CA GLN A 336 -27.51 1.40 2.10
C GLN A 336 -27.25 2.61 1.21
N GLY A 337 -27.00 2.32 -0.07
CA GLY A 337 -26.85 3.31 -1.11
C GLY A 337 -25.46 3.92 -1.20
N VAL A 338 -25.33 4.71 -2.26
CA VAL A 338 -24.15 5.48 -2.61
C VAL A 338 -24.62 6.90 -2.84
N GLY A 339 -24.11 7.85 -2.06
CA GLY A 339 -24.44 9.27 -2.16
C GLY A 339 -23.50 9.96 -3.13
N GLY A 340 -24.05 10.64 -4.14
CA GLY A 340 -23.29 11.50 -5.05
C GLY A 340 -23.50 12.99 -4.74
N ALA A 341 -23.86 13.76 -5.77
CA ALA A 341 -24.14 15.19 -5.65
C ALA A 341 -25.28 15.47 -4.66
N ARG A 342 -25.09 16.48 -3.79
CA ARG A 342 -26.09 16.98 -2.84
C ARG A 342 -26.02 18.50 -2.79
N PHE A 343 -27.17 19.18 -2.94
CA PHE A 343 -27.25 20.63 -3.13
C PHE A 343 -27.65 21.43 -1.88
N THR A 344 -27.67 20.78 -0.72
CA THR A 344 -28.02 21.37 0.58
C THR A 344 -26.79 21.68 1.45
N ASP A 345 -25.60 21.38 0.95
CA ASP A 345 -24.31 21.54 1.63
C ASP A 345 -23.40 22.52 0.88
N THR A 346 -22.39 23.06 1.53
CA THR A 346 -21.43 24.03 0.98
C THR A 346 -20.10 23.39 0.52
N MET A 347 -19.97 22.06 0.61
CA MET A 347 -18.72 21.33 0.37
C MET A 347 -18.71 20.55 -0.96
N ARG A 348 -17.87 19.52 -1.09
CA ARG A 348 -17.56 18.80 -2.35
C ARG A 348 -18.74 18.05 -2.98
N HIS A 349 -19.73 17.63 -2.18
CA HIS A 349 -20.96 17.05 -2.71
C HIS A 349 -21.76 18.04 -3.56
N ALA A 350 -21.73 19.34 -3.23
CA ALA A 350 -22.39 20.35 -4.04
C ALA A 350 -21.74 20.48 -5.43
N TRP A 351 -20.45 20.17 -5.54
CA TRP A 351 -19.72 20.17 -6.82
C TRP A 351 -19.93 18.89 -7.62
N GLY A 352 -20.64 17.88 -7.08
CA GLY A 352 -20.77 16.56 -7.70
C GLY A 352 -19.44 15.79 -7.79
N CYS A 353 -18.44 16.19 -7.00
CA CYS A 353 -17.09 15.63 -7.03
C CYS A 353 -16.73 14.91 -5.71
N ALA A 354 -17.75 14.40 -5.03
CA ALA A 354 -17.63 13.58 -3.84
C ALA A 354 -18.64 12.44 -3.87
N ILE A 355 -18.27 11.32 -3.25
CA ILE A 355 -19.07 10.10 -3.17
C ILE A 355 -19.03 9.58 -1.73
N ASP A 356 -20.20 9.32 -1.17
CA ASP A 356 -20.36 8.60 0.09
C ASP A 356 -20.79 7.16 -0.19
N ILE A 357 -20.08 6.18 0.35
CA ILE A 357 -20.46 4.76 0.22
C ILE A 357 -21.04 4.28 1.55
N ASN A 358 -22.17 3.56 1.50
CA ASN A 358 -22.85 3.02 2.69
C ASN A 358 -22.94 4.05 3.84
N PRO A 359 -23.48 5.27 3.65
CA PRO A 359 -23.43 6.34 4.65
C PRO A 359 -24.14 6.01 5.97
N VAL A 360 -25.02 5.00 5.95
CA VAL A 360 -25.64 4.45 7.17
C VAL A 360 -24.65 3.60 7.96
N TYR A 361 -23.72 2.89 7.32
CA TYR A 361 -22.81 1.91 7.96
C TYR A 361 -21.34 2.30 7.97
N ASN A 362 -20.92 3.24 7.15
CA ASN A 362 -19.64 3.92 7.32
C ASN A 362 -19.84 5.08 8.27
N CYS A 363 -18.96 5.23 9.24
CA CYS A 363 -19.06 6.32 10.21
C CYS A 363 -18.26 7.53 9.75
N GLU A 364 -18.76 8.69 10.17
CA GLU A 364 -17.93 9.85 10.40
C GLU A 364 -17.69 9.94 11.91
N CYS A 365 -16.50 10.33 12.31
CA CYS A 365 -16.10 10.42 13.72
C CYS A 365 -15.29 11.69 13.97
N ASN A 366 -15.44 12.27 15.15
CA ASN A 366 -14.51 13.26 15.68
C ASN A 366 -13.55 12.64 16.71
N THR A 367 -12.33 13.15 16.83
CA THR A 367 -11.48 12.82 17.99
C THR A 367 -11.77 13.80 19.13
N LEU A 368 -12.21 13.29 20.28
CA LEU A 368 -12.51 14.08 21.47
C LEU A 368 -11.79 13.45 22.68
N TYR A 369 -10.85 14.18 23.30
CA TYR A 369 -10.05 13.69 24.44
C TYR A 369 -9.30 12.37 24.18
N GLY A 370 -8.91 12.11 22.93
CA GLY A 370 -8.29 10.83 22.54
C GLY A 370 -9.28 9.69 22.29
N TYR A 371 -10.58 9.99 22.24
CA TYR A 371 -11.66 9.05 21.90
C TYR A 371 -12.22 9.35 20.52
N LEU A 372 -12.67 8.34 19.77
CA LEU A 372 -13.50 8.56 18.58
C LEU A 372 -14.97 8.70 18.99
N GLN A 373 -15.57 9.83 18.64
CA GLN A 373 -17.00 10.10 18.77
C GLN A 373 -17.64 10.02 17.39
N VAL A 374 -18.45 8.99 17.15
CA VAL A 374 -19.26 8.89 15.92
C VAL A 374 -20.22 10.09 15.86
N THR A 375 -20.20 10.81 14.74
CA THR A 375 -21.05 11.98 14.49
C THR A 375 -22.16 11.67 13.51
N CYS A 376 -21.90 10.82 12.51
CA CYS A 376 -22.89 10.32 11.58
C CYS A 376 -22.57 8.90 11.11
N GLY A 377 -23.56 8.26 10.48
CA GLY A 377 -23.54 6.83 10.22
C GLY A 377 -23.62 6.02 11.52
N SER A 378 -23.57 4.71 11.37
CA SER A 378 -23.57 3.75 12.48
C SER A 378 -22.25 3.00 12.60
N GLY A 379 -21.21 3.43 11.87
CA GLY A 379 -20.09 2.58 11.49
C GLY A 379 -19.26 1.93 12.59
N TRP A 380 -18.76 0.74 12.24
CA TRP A 380 -18.07 -0.22 13.10
C TRP A 380 -16.73 -0.63 12.47
N TRP A 381 -15.62 -0.12 13.01
CA TRP A 381 -14.24 -0.69 13.16
C TRP A 381 -13.27 0.45 13.56
N PRO A 382 -12.22 0.28 14.42
CA PRO A 382 -11.56 -0.97 14.78
C PRO A 382 -11.93 -1.63 16.10
N LEU A 383 -11.90 -2.98 16.08
CA LEU A 383 -11.74 -3.73 17.30
C LEU A 383 -10.56 -3.20 18.09
N GLY A 384 -10.85 -2.93 19.36
CA GLY A 384 -9.93 -3.27 20.43
C GLY A 384 -8.93 -2.22 20.88
N THR A 385 -8.73 -1.09 20.18
CA THR A 385 -7.72 -0.10 20.63
C THR A 385 -8.16 1.36 20.70
N GLU A 386 -9.23 1.77 20.01
CA GLU A 386 -9.70 3.16 20.06
C GLU A 386 -10.88 3.27 21.03
N ARG A 387 -10.73 4.10 22.07
CA ARG A 387 -11.80 4.29 23.04
C ARG A 387 -12.92 5.10 22.37
N THR A 388 -14.15 4.59 22.28
CA THR A 388 -15.28 5.33 21.69
C THR A 388 -16.23 5.84 22.77
N LEU A 389 -16.76 7.07 22.62
CA LEU A 389 -17.66 7.66 23.63
C LEU A 389 -19.14 7.26 23.47
N TYR A 390 -19.57 6.73 22.31
CA TYR A 390 -21.00 6.53 22.01
C TYR A 390 -21.38 5.30 21.16
N ALA A 391 -20.48 4.36 20.86
CA ALA A 391 -20.87 3.15 20.14
C ALA A 391 -21.32 2.06 21.12
N GLY A 392 -22.56 1.56 20.98
CA GLY A 392 -23.04 0.39 21.71
C GLY A 392 -22.17 -0.85 21.47
N ASN A 393 -22.45 -1.94 22.19
CA ASN A 393 -21.69 -3.19 22.09
C ASN A 393 -22.17 -4.07 20.91
N LEU A 394 -21.47 -4.09 19.79
CA LEU A 394 -21.45 -5.21 18.85
C LEU A 394 -19.99 -5.64 18.75
N THR A 395 -19.79 -6.92 18.92
CA THR A 395 -18.47 -7.51 19.08
C THR A 395 -17.77 -7.72 17.73
N THR A 396 -18.32 -7.23 16.60
CA THR A 396 -18.07 -7.75 15.25
C THR A 396 -17.92 -6.65 14.18
N SER A 397 -16.92 -6.72 13.29
CA SER A 397 -16.81 -5.81 12.12
C SER A 397 -18.06 -5.87 11.24
N SER A 398 -18.45 -4.72 10.68
CA SER A 398 -19.59 -4.62 9.79
C SER A 398 -19.17 -5.00 8.35
N PRO A 399 -19.90 -5.88 7.66
CA PRO A 399 -19.62 -6.25 6.27
C PRO A 399 -19.91 -5.12 5.28
N PHE A 400 -20.32 -3.95 5.76
CA PHE A 400 -20.64 -2.75 5.00
C PHE A 400 -19.69 -1.59 5.27
N SER A 401 -18.72 -1.76 6.17
CA SER A 401 -17.81 -0.70 6.61
C SER A 401 -16.46 -0.78 5.90
N ILE A 402 -15.92 0.38 5.52
CA ILE A 402 -14.64 0.55 4.85
C ILE A 402 -13.54 0.57 5.90
N GLY A 403 -12.67 -0.43 5.87
CA GLY A 403 -11.51 -0.53 6.74
C GLY A 403 -10.51 0.62 6.57
N LYS A 404 -9.77 0.94 7.63
CA LYS A 404 -8.81 2.06 7.66
C LYS A 404 -7.48 1.72 7.02
N ASN A 405 -7.04 0.48 7.18
CA ASN A 405 -5.69 0.11 6.89
C ASN A 405 -5.65 -0.96 5.76
N PRO A 406 -4.63 -0.96 4.88
CA PRO A 406 -4.53 -1.88 3.73
C PRO A 406 -4.61 -3.40 3.92
N GLY A 407 -5.78 -4.00 4.09
CA GLY A 407 -5.97 -5.44 4.37
C GLY A 407 -7.08 -5.67 5.39
N ASP A 408 -7.55 -4.58 6.01
CA ASP A 408 -8.89 -4.52 6.58
C ASP A 408 -9.92 -4.75 5.46
N TYR A 409 -10.99 -5.47 5.77
CA TYR A 409 -12.14 -5.62 4.88
C TYR A 409 -12.69 -4.24 4.49
N GLY A 410 -13.00 -4.06 3.21
CA GLY A 410 -13.51 -2.80 2.65
C GLY A 410 -12.41 -1.86 2.18
N TYR A 411 -11.13 -2.13 2.49
CA TYR A 411 -10.02 -1.30 2.00
C TYR A 411 -9.84 -1.39 0.48
N SER A 412 -10.39 -2.41 -0.18
CA SER A 412 -10.46 -2.49 -1.65
C SER A 412 -11.08 -1.25 -2.28
N VAL A 413 -12.10 -0.68 -1.62
CA VAL A 413 -12.77 0.56 -2.03
C VAL A 413 -11.79 1.72 -2.01
N VAL A 414 -10.99 1.85 -0.94
CA VAL A 414 -10.00 2.92 -0.81
C VAL A 414 -8.95 2.86 -1.92
N ARG A 415 -8.45 1.65 -2.23
CA ARG A 415 -7.48 1.45 -3.31
C ARG A 415 -8.05 1.86 -4.67
N ALA A 416 -9.28 1.43 -4.97
CA ALA A 416 -9.93 1.74 -6.24
C ALA A 416 -10.08 3.26 -6.45
N PHE A 417 -10.50 4.02 -5.45
CA PHE A 417 -10.58 5.50 -5.56
C PHE A 417 -9.19 6.15 -5.69
N ALA A 418 -8.21 5.70 -4.90
CA ALA A 418 -6.86 6.26 -4.90
C ALA A 418 -6.16 6.13 -6.26
N LYS A 419 -6.40 5.03 -6.99
CA LYS A 419 -5.87 4.80 -8.34
C LYS A 419 -6.25 5.89 -9.34
N TYR A 420 -7.43 6.49 -9.18
CA TYR A 420 -7.91 7.60 -10.00
C TYR A 420 -7.64 8.97 -9.35
N GLY A 421 -6.83 9.01 -8.30
CA GLY A 421 -6.36 10.26 -7.68
C GLY A 421 -7.32 10.88 -6.68
N TRP A 422 -8.42 10.19 -6.35
CA TRP A 422 -9.36 10.61 -5.31
C TRP A 422 -8.75 10.36 -3.94
N GLY A 423 -8.98 11.27 -3.01
CA GLY A 423 -8.65 11.06 -1.60
C GLY A 423 -9.83 10.48 -0.83
N TRP A 424 -9.53 10.01 0.36
CA TRP A 424 -10.49 9.36 1.25
C TRP A 424 -10.52 10.06 2.60
N GLY A 425 -11.72 10.40 3.08
CA GLY A 425 -11.93 11.15 4.33
C GLY A 425 -11.48 10.40 5.59
N GLY A 426 -11.28 9.08 5.50
CA GLY A 426 -10.66 8.27 6.55
C GLY A 426 -9.18 8.62 6.81
N ASN A 427 -8.53 9.36 5.92
CA ASN A 427 -7.16 9.84 6.05
C ASN A 427 -7.05 11.33 6.41
N TRP A 428 -8.16 11.99 6.74
CA TRP A 428 -8.14 13.43 6.97
C TRP A 428 -7.29 13.79 8.20
N THR A 429 -6.16 14.47 7.97
CA THR A 429 -5.10 14.75 8.95
C THR A 429 -5.28 16.04 9.75
N SER A 430 -6.45 16.71 9.67
CA SER A 430 -6.73 17.92 10.47
C SER A 430 -6.85 17.63 11.98
N GLY A 431 -6.71 16.37 12.38
CA GLY A 431 -6.45 15.95 13.75
C GLY A 431 -7.70 15.85 14.62
N THR A 432 -8.89 16.11 14.07
CA THR A 432 -10.14 16.05 14.83
C THR A 432 -11.32 15.37 14.17
N ARG A 433 -11.25 14.98 12.88
CA ARG A 433 -12.38 14.36 12.16
C ARG A 433 -11.91 13.31 11.15
N TYR A 434 -12.61 12.19 11.11
CA TYR A 434 -12.47 11.13 10.12
C TYR A 434 -13.82 10.90 9.45
N ASP A 435 -13.83 10.73 8.14
CA ASP A 435 -15.04 10.43 7.39
C ASP A 435 -14.83 9.20 6.49
N PHE A 436 -15.17 8.03 7.02
CA PHE A 436 -14.87 6.74 6.37
C PHE A 436 -15.79 6.47 5.18
N MET A 437 -16.94 7.14 5.09
CA MET A 437 -17.85 6.97 3.95
C MET A 437 -17.40 7.80 2.75
N HIS A 438 -16.62 8.86 2.98
CA HIS A 438 -16.45 9.96 2.05
C HIS A 438 -15.20 9.84 1.17
N PHE A 439 -15.40 10.00 -0.12
CA PHE A 439 -14.35 10.10 -1.13
C PHE A 439 -14.54 11.39 -1.92
N SER A 440 -13.45 12.07 -2.27
CA SER A 440 -13.53 13.23 -3.15
C SER A 440 -12.31 13.38 -4.04
N ILE A 441 -12.42 14.25 -5.04
CA ILE A 441 -11.31 14.61 -5.95
C ILE A 441 -10.14 15.31 -5.23
N LEU A 442 -10.27 15.63 -3.94
CA LEU A 442 -9.16 16.15 -3.16
C LEU A 442 -8.24 15.04 -2.67
N PRO A 443 -6.91 15.24 -2.68
CA PRO A 443 -5.98 14.28 -2.10
C PRO A 443 -6.26 13.95 -0.62
N SER A 444 -6.78 14.91 0.15
CA SER A 444 -7.14 14.75 1.57
C SER A 444 -8.41 13.95 1.81
N GLY A 445 -9.23 13.73 0.77
CA GLY A 445 -10.57 13.19 0.92
C GLY A 445 -11.62 14.20 1.40
N GLY A 446 -11.30 15.05 2.39
CA GLY A 446 -12.13 16.19 2.84
C GLY A 446 -11.80 17.52 2.16
#